data_AF-A0A951GSH7-F1
#
_entry.id   AF-A0A951GSH7-F1
#
_cell.length_a   1.000
_cell.length_b   1.000
_cell.length_c   1.000
_cell.angle_alpha   90.00
_cell.angle_beta   90.00
_cell.angle_gamma   90.00
#
_symmetry.space_group_name_H-M   'P 1'
#
loop_
_entity.id
_entity.type
_entity.pdbx_description
1 polymer ?
#
loop_
_entity_poly.entity_id
_entity_poly.type
_entity_poly.pdbx_seq_one_letter_code
_entity_poly.pdbx_strand_id
1 'polypeptide(L)' 'MSDAVREFDRITFEPGKMGGRACIRGLRVTASLVVSLVAEAG' A
#
# COMPACT_ATOMS: atom_id res chain seq x y z
N MET A 1 -12.35 24.55 4.02
CA MET A 1 -12.71 23.19 4.47
C MET A 1 -13.04 22.33 3.25
N SER A 2 -12.04 21.71 2.65
CA SER A 2 -12.20 20.53 1.77
C SER A 2 -10.80 20.06 1.35
N ASP A 3 -10.09 19.48 2.33
CA ASP A 3 -8.81 18.78 2.15
C ASP A 3 -9.09 17.29 1.85
N ALA A 4 -9.81 17.04 0.76
CA ALA A 4 -10.31 15.72 0.41
C ALA A 4 -9.92 15.40 -1.03
N VAL A 5 -8.66 15.00 -1.22
CA VAL A 5 -8.26 13.67 -1.70
C VAL A 5 -6.73 13.64 -1.66
N ARG A 6 -6.18 12.85 -0.73
CA ARG A 6 -5.07 11.97 -1.09
C ARG A 6 -5.45 10.58 -0.62
N GLU A 7 -6.52 10.04 -1.20
CA GLU A 7 -6.63 8.58 -1.26
C GLU A 7 -5.30 8.06 -1.80
N PHE A 8 -4.82 6.95 -1.24
CA PHE A 8 -3.57 6.37 -1.72
C PHE A 8 -3.79 5.85 -3.15
N ASP A 9 -3.57 6.70 -4.15
CA ASP A 9 -3.83 6.45 -5.58
C ASP A 9 -3.07 5.24 -6.15
N ARG A 10 -2.10 4.73 -5.40
CA ARG A 10 -1.27 3.59 -5.76
C ARG A 10 -1.49 2.38 -4.88
N ILE A 11 -2.48 2.38 -3.99
CA ILE A 11 -2.80 1.25 -3.11
C ILE A 11 -4.09 0.57 -3.56
N THR A 12 -4.11 -0.76 -3.50
CA THR A 12 -5.32 -1.58 -3.70
C THR A 12 -5.53 -2.52 -2.52
N PHE A 13 -6.80 -2.87 -2.29
CA PHE A 13 -7.22 -3.90 -1.34
C PHE A 13 -8.00 -4.95 -2.11
N GLU A 14 -7.43 -6.15 -2.21
CA GLU A 14 -8.03 -7.26 -2.96
C GLU A 14 -8.11 -8.49 -2.06
N PRO A 15 -9.29 -8.86 -1.52
CA PRO A 15 -9.43 -9.97 -0.57
C PRO A 15 -8.82 -11.30 -1.06
N GLY A 16 -8.86 -11.56 -2.37
CA GLY A 16 -8.29 -12.76 -2.99
C GLY A 16 -6.77 -12.73 -3.23
N LYS A 17 -6.07 -11.65 -2.84
CA LYS A 17 -4.61 -11.51 -3.04
C LYS A 17 -3.92 -11.11 -1.74
N MET A 18 -2.75 -11.71 -1.47
CA MET A 18 -1.90 -11.35 -0.34
C MET A 18 -2.63 -11.25 1.02
N GLY A 19 -3.68 -12.06 1.23
CA GLY A 19 -4.51 -12.06 2.43
C GLY A 19 -5.38 -10.81 2.63
N GLY A 20 -5.73 -10.09 1.56
CA GLY A 20 -6.53 -8.87 1.62
C GLY A 20 -5.76 -7.63 2.08
N ARG A 21 -4.43 -7.73 2.16
CA ARG A 21 -3.56 -6.62 2.61
C ARG A 21 -3.45 -5.52 1.57
N ALA A 22 -3.19 -4.30 2.03
CA ALA A 22 -2.85 -3.16 1.18
C ALA A 22 -1.65 -3.50 0.29
N CYS A 23 -1.84 -3.46 -1.02
CA CYS A 23 -0.82 -3.76 -2.02
C CYS A 23 -0.57 -2.56 -2.93
N ILE A 24 0.65 -2.44 -3.46
CA ILE A 24 0.95 -1.46 -4.51
C ILE A 24 0.22 -1.88 -5.79
N ARG A 25 -0.59 -0.99 -6.36
CA ARG A 25 -1.40 -1.22 -7.56
C ARG A 25 -0.54 -1.74 -8.71
N GLY A 26 -0.89 -2.91 -9.23
CA GLY A 26 -0.20 -3.58 -10.33
C GLY A 26 0.97 -4.47 -9.90
N LEU A 27 1.28 -4.54 -8.60
CA LEU A 27 2.37 -5.35 -8.05
C LEU A 27 1.83 -6.35 -7.02
N ARG A 28 2.55 -7.47 -6.83
CA ARG A 28 2.31 -8.40 -5.71
C ARG A 28 3.19 -8.05 -4.50
N VAL A 29 3.20 -6.76 -4.14
CA VAL A 29 4.03 -6.20 -3.05
C VAL A 29 3.11 -5.48 -2.07
N THR A 30 3.20 -5.83 -0.78
CA THR A 30 2.42 -5.16 0.27
C THR A 30 3.04 -3.81 0.63
N ALA A 31 2.21 -2.83 0.96
CA ALA A 31 2.70 -1.51 1.40
C ALA A 31 3.59 -1.63 2.66
N SER A 32 3.24 -2.53 3.57
CA SER A 32 4.02 -2.78 4.79
C SER A 32 5.43 -3.28 4.49
N LEU A 33 5.62 -4.10 3.44
CA LEU A 33 6.96 -4.58 3.08
C LEU A 33 7.86 -3.40 2.66
N VAL A 34 7.33 -2.49 1.85
CA VAL A 34 8.07 -1.30 1.43
C VAL A 34 8.43 -0.42 2.63
N VAL A 35 7.49 -0.21 3.55
CA VAL A 35 7.74 0.55 4.79
C VAL A 35 8.81 -0.11 5.65
N SER A 36 8.75 -1.43 5.85
CA SER A 36 9.78 -2.16 6.61
C SER A 36 11.16 -2.00 5.99
N LEU A 37 11.29 -2.16 4.67
CA LEU A 37 12.57 -2.01 3.97
C LEU A 37 13.14 -0.60 4.10
N VAL A 38 12.30 0.43 3.99
CA VAL A 38 12.73 1.83 4.16
C VAL A 38 13.13 2.10 5.61
N ALA A 39 12.39 1.55 6.57
CA ALA A 39 12.67 1.70 8.00
C ALA A 39 13.97 0.99 8.42
N GLU A 40 14.28 -0.17 7.81
CA GLU A 40 15.53 -0.91 8.06
C GLU A 40 16.74 -0.30 7.34
N ALA A 41 16.53 0.41 6.22
CA ALA A 41 17.59 1.05 5.46
C ALA A 41 18.08 2.39 6.05
N GLY A 42 17.40 2.90 7.10
CA GLY A 42 17.66 4.19 7.74
C GLY A 42 18.50 4.10 9.00
#